data_AF-A0A7Y2BTP4-F1
#
_entry.id   AF-A0A7Y2BTP4-F1
#
_cell.length_a   1.000
_cell.length_b   1.000
_cell.length_c   1.000
_cell.angle_alpha   90.00
_cell.angle_beta   90.00
_cell.angle_gamma   90.00
#
_symmetry.space_group_name_H-M   'P 1'
#
loop_
_entity.id
_entity.type
_entity.pdbx_description
1 polymer ?
#
loop_
_entity_poly.entity_id
_entity_poly.type
_entity_poly.pdbx_seq_one_letter_code
_entity_poly.pdbx_strand_id
1 'polypeptide(L)'
;MFEGDHPNSHSAYNHIHLWALEWWADHHDWIDIDYRVEFVDLIFERWRGRLTGLWPYQEAGYRFYLYEALAPTVSVVAETPHGFAYDSETATLVSSPREIMSLYENRSWGANFSFDPWDVSRDKILATVEKKRGSIGKPTAQALGLQTGKLRILIEQMGLDSEVNDIRKRHKRRPAAFRAEEDMPYQFSVYEMRLPARYR
;
A
#
# COMPACT_ATOMS: atom_id res chain seq x y z
N MET A 1 -5.39 19.27 -2.77
CA MET A 1 -5.77 20.62 -2.30
C MET A 1 -5.24 20.75 -0.87
N PHE A 2 -4.36 21.71 -0.59
CA PHE A 2 -3.75 21.93 0.74
C PHE A 2 -4.66 22.77 1.65
N GLU A 3 -5.97 22.54 1.60
CA GLU A 3 -6.96 23.32 2.35
C GLU A 3 -7.39 22.53 3.59
N GLY A 4 -7.48 23.22 4.74
CA GLY A 4 -7.87 22.66 6.04
C GLY A 4 -6.71 22.31 6.97
N ASP A 5 -6.99 22.00 8.23
CA ASP A 5 -5.97 21.87 9.29
C ASP A 5 -5.50 20.43 9.54
N HIS A 6 -6.14 19.44 8.89
CA HIS A 6 -5.91 18.02 9.16
C HIS A 6 -4.81 17.42 8.26
N PRO A 7 -3.71 16.90 8.83
CA PRO A 7 -2.56 16.37 8.08
C PRO A 7 -2.91 15.12 7.25
N ASN A 8 -3.87 14.31 7.71
CA ASN A 8 -4.37 13.12 6.98
C ASN A 8 -5.02 13.50 5.64
N SER A 9 -5.84 14.56 5.64
CA SER A 9 -6.47 15.05 4.42
C SER A 9 -5.44 15.56 3.43
N HIS A 10 -4.39 16.23 3.90
CA HIS A 10 -3.30 16.70 3.03
C HIS A 10 -2.49 15.56 2.44
N SER A 11 -2.13 14.55 3.24
CA SER A 11 -1.37 13.38 2.77
C SER A 11 -2.15 12.60 1.70
N ALA A 12 -3.47 12.44 1.87
CA ALA A 12 -4.31 11.71 0.93
C ALA A 12 -4.39 12.35 -0.46
N TYR A 13 -4.22 13.67 -0.59
CA TYR A 13 -4.24 14.36 -1.88
C TYR A 13 -2.85 14.59 -2.49
N ASN A 14 -1.78 14.29 -1.75
CA ASN A 14 -0.42 14.67 -2.13
C ASN A 14 0.58 13.52 -1.92
N HIS A 15 0.18 12.29 -2.23
CA HIS A 15 1.07 11.14 -2.29
C HIS A 15 1.35 10.71 -3.74
N ILE A 16 2.56 10.21 -3.99
CA ILE A 16 2.96 9.57 -5.24
C ILE A 16 3.57 8.22 -4.88
N HIS A 17 2.92 7.15 -5.34
CA HIS A 17 3.47 5.80 -5.22
C HIS A 17 4.50 5.58 -6.33
N LEU A 18 5.70 5.11 -5.96
CA LEU A 18 6.79 4.82 -6.88
C LEU A 18 6.85 3.34 -7.30
N TRP A 19 5.77 2.59 -7.11
CA TRP A 19 5.65 1.19 -7.56
C TRP A 19 6.03 0.98 -9.03
N ALA A 20 5.65 1.92 -9.91
CA ALA A 20 6.04 1.87 -11.31
C ALA A 20 7.56 2.01 -11.45
N LEU A 21 8.19 3.00 -10.78
CA LEU A 21 9.65 3.18 -10.83
C LEU A 21 10.38 1.89 -10.42
N GLU A 22 9.97 1.27 -9.33
CA GLU A 22 10.59 0.01 -8.86
C GLU A 22 10.30 -1.17 -9.80
N TRP A 23 9.10 -1.24 -10.39
CA TRP A 23 8.82 -2.24 -11.43
C TRP A 23 9.72 -2.06 -12.65
N TRP A 24 9.94 -0.82 -13.11
CA TRP A 24 10.84 -0.54 -14.25
C TRP A 24 12.29 -0.88 -13.87
N ALA A 25 12.70 -0.61 -12.63
CA ALA A 25 14.05 -0.90 -12.18
C ALA A 25 14.39 -2.40 -12.18
N ASP A 26 13.41 -3.28 -11.97
CA ASP A 26 13.57 -4.74 -12.13
C ASP A 26 13.90 -5.15 -13.57
N HIS A 27 13.52 -4.34 -14.56
CA HIS A 27 13.62 -4.67 -15.99
C HIS A 27 14.68 -3.84 -16.73
N HIS A 28 15.26 -2.84 -16.07
CA HIS A 28 16.15 -1.85 -16.68
C HIS A 28 17.30 -1.53 -15.74
N ASP A 29 18.48 -2.05 -16.07
CA ASP A 29 19.73 -1.90 -15.32
C ASP A 29 20.23 -0.45 -15.19
N TRP A 30 19.87 0.42 -16.14
CA TRP A 30 20.18 1.85 -16.08
C TRP A 30 19.37 2.61 -15.01
N ILE A 31 18.32 2.01 -14.44
CA ILE A 31 17.59 2.58 -13.30
C ILE A 31 18.31 2.15 -12.02
N ASP A 32 19.43 2.79 -11.76
CA ASP A 32 20.25 2.60 -10.57
C ASP A 32 19.76 3.45 -9.39
N ILE A 33 20.53 3.47 -8.30
CA ILE A 33 20.22 4.28 -7.12
C ILE A 33 20.27 5.78 -7.41
N ASP A 34 21.14 6.22 -8.32
CA ASP A 34 21.32 7.64 -8.63
C ASP A 34 20.09 8.17 -9.40
N TYR A 35 19.62 7.41 -10.39
CA TYR A 35 18.38 7.74 -11.10
C TYR A 35 17.17 7.78 -10.16
N ARG A 36 17.06 6.80 -9.25
CA ARG A 36 15.98 6.76 -8.24
C ARG A 36 15.97 8.02 -7.37
N VAL A 37 17.15 8.45 -6.90
CA VAL A 37 17.29 9.67 -6.10
C VAL A 37 16.93 10.90 -6.91
N GLU A 38 17.45 11.04 -8.13
CA GLU A 38 17.13 12.17 -9.02
C GLU A 38 15.63 12.25 -9.30
N PHE A 39 14.95 11.11 -9.47
CA PHE A 39 13.51 11.06 -9.67
C PHE A 39 12.72 11.57 -8.46
N VAL A 40 13.10 11.16 -7.24
CA VAL A 40 12.49 11.65 -6.00
C VAL A 40 12.75 13.13 -5.79
N ASP A 41 14.00 13.57 -6.00
CA ASP A 41 14.38 14.98 -5.90
C ASP A 41 13.56 15.84 -6.88
N LEU A 42 13.36 15.39 -8.12
CA LEU A 42 12.52 16.10 -9.09
C LEU A 42 11.06 16.24 -8.62
N ILE A 43 10.51 15.23 -7.94
CA ILE A 43 9.18 15.32 -7.33
C ILE A 43 9.16 16.37 -6.22
N PHE A 44 10.14 16.30 -5.31
CA PHE A 44 10.28 17.26 -4.22
C PHE A 44 10.46 18.69 -4.73
N GLU A 45 11.28 18.91 -5.75
CA GLU A 45 11.48 20.22 -6.36
C GLU A 45 10.19 20.78 -6.98
N ARG A 46 9.46 19.95 -7.71
CA ARG A 46 8.17 20.35 -8.31
C ARG A 46 7.13 20.69 -7.26
N TRP A 47 7.09 19.94 -6.16
CA TRP A 47 6.23 20.27 -5.03
C TRP A 47 6.68 21.53 -4.31
N ARG A 48 7.97 21.65 -3.97
CA ARG A 48 8.55 22.87 -3.37
C ARG A 48 8.11 24.11 -4.15
N GLY A 49 8.30 24.14 -5.47
CA GLY A 49 7.91 25.29 -6.30
C GLY A 49 6.41 25.64 -6.23
N ARG A 50 5.54 24.66 -5.99
CA ARG A 50 4.09 24.87 -5.79
C ARG A 50 3.74 25.32 -4.36
N LEU A 51 4.52 24.89 -3.38
CA LEU A 51 4.26 25.12 -1.95
C LEU A 51 4.75 26.49 -1.46
N THR A 52 5.79 27.08 -2.06
CA THR A 52 6.42 28.33 -1.60
C THR A 52 5.44 29.50 -1.40
N GLY A 53 4.35 29.53 -2.17
CA GLY A 53 3.31 30.57 -2.11
C GLY A 53 2.12 30.24 -1.19
N LEU A 54 2.07 29.04 -0.61
CA LEU A 54 0.93 28.56 0.17
C LEU A 54 1.23 28.60 1.66
N TRP A 55 0.31 29.15 2.45
CA TRP A 55 0.31 28.90 3.89
C TRP A 55 0.06 27.39 4.14
N PRO A 56 0.74 26.73 5.09
CA PRO A 56 1.66 27.23 6.11
C PRO A 56 3.17 27.23 5.73
N TYR A 57 3.56 27.11 4.46
CA TYR A 57 4.99 27.08 4.05
C TYR A 57 5.77 28.27 4.61
N GLN A 58 5.13 29.44 4.60
CA GLN A 58 5.75 30.71 4.95
C GLN A 58 5.97 30.89 6.46
N GLU A 59 5.25 30.12 7.29
CA GLU A 59 5.23 30.26 8.75
C GLU A 59 5.77 29.03 9.47
N ALA A 60 5.34 27.83 9.07
CA ALA A 60 5.71 26.58 9.72
C ALA A 60 6.57 25.67 8.82
N GLY A 61 6.39 25.72 7.50
CA GLY A 61 7.08 24.83 6.58
C GLY A 61 6.25 23.59 6.23
N TYR A 62 6.90 22.59 5.65
CA TYR A 62 6.28 21.36 5.19
C TYR A 62 7.15 20.15 5.53
N ARG A 63 6.50 19.02 5.72
CA ARG A 63 7.15 17.74 5.96
C ARG A 63 6.95 16.86 4.74
N PHE A 64 8.06 16.35 4.22
CA PHE A 64 8.07 15.41 3.12
C PHE A 64 8.35 14.03 3.68
N TYR A 65 7.55 13.07 3.26
CA TYR A 65 7.65 11.70 3.72
C TYR A 65 8.04 10.80 2.56
N LEU A 66 8.81 9.78 2.92
CA LEU A 66 9.03 8.65 2.07
C LEU A 66 8.78 7.38 2.90
N TYR A 67 7.76 6.63 2.51
CA TYR A 67 7.33 5.42 3.24
C TYR A 67 8.17 4.21 2.80
N GLU A 68 8.49 3.34 3.76
CA GLU A 68 8.82 1.94 3.49
C GLU A 68 7.55 1.11 3.69
N ALA A 69 6.74 1.10 2.64
CA ALA A 69 5.66 0.12 2.46
C ALA A 69 6.11 -0.92 1.42
N LEU A 70 5.19 -1.79 0.96
CA LEU A 70 4.86 -1.83 -0.47
C LEU A 70 6.04 -1.43 -1.34
N ALA A 71 5.96 -0.15 -1.75
CA ALA A 71 6.88 0.63 -2.57
C ALA A 71 7.25 1.93 -1.87
N PRO A 72 8.37 2.55 -2.29
CA PRO A 72 8.67 3.89 -1.86
C PRO A 72 7.51 4.79 -2.30
N THR A 73 6.93 5.50 -1.34
CA THR A 73 5.82 6.42 -1.60
C THR A 73 6.22 7.78 -1.05
N VAL A 74 6.15 8.79 -1.91
CA VAL A 74 6.50 10.15 -1.55
C VAL A 74 5.24 10.89 -1.14
N SER A 75 5.24 11.65 -0.05
CA SER A 75 4.10 12.52 0.32
C SER A 75 4.56 13.85 0.87
N VAL A 76 3.70 14.87 0.81
CA VAL A 76 3.94 16.18 1.42
C VAL A 76 2.75 16.65 2.24
N VAL A 77 3.03 17.09 3.47
CA VAL A 77 2.01 17.51 4.43
C VAL A 77 2.45 18.79 5.13
N ALA A 78 1.49 19.66 5.38
CA ALA A 78 1.72 20.92 6.07
C ALA A 78 2.12 20.67 7.54
N GLU A 79 3.07 21.43 8.04
CA GLU A 79 3.41 21.40 9.47
C GLU A 79 2.36 22.21 10.25
N THR A 80 1.43 21.51 10.90
CA THR A 80 0.35 22.11 11.70
C THR A 80 0.50 21.74 13.19
N PRO A 81 -0.15 22.48 14.12
CA PRO A 81 -0.17 22.11 15.54
C PRO A 81 -0.78 20.72 15.82
N HIS A 82 -1.59 20.20 14.89
CA HIS A 82 -2.13 18.83 14.95
C HIS A 82 -1.09 17.76 14.57
N GLY A 83 0.10 18.17 14.16
CA GLY A 83 1.27 17.31 14.07
C GLY A 83 1.26 16.37 12.86
N PHE A 84 1.75 15.15 13.11
CA PHE A 84 1.95 14.11 12.11
C PHE A 84 0.65 13.32 11.89
N ALA A 85 0.34 13.00 10.63
CA ALA A 85 -0.78 12.14 10.24
C ALA A 85 -0.70 10.72 10.83
N TYR A 86 0.52 10.26 11.07
CA TYR A 86 0.83 8.94 11.60
C TYR A 86 1.35 9.12 13.05
N ASP A 87 1.42 8.08 13.86
CA ASP A 87 1.92 8.23 15.23
C ASP A 87 3.38 8.72 15.21
N SER A 88 3.62 9.94 15.71
CA SER A 88 4.90 10.67 15.66
C SER A 88 6.06 9.98 16.35
N GLU A 89 5.81 8.90 17.08
CA GLU A 89 6.84 8.09 17.75
C GLU A 89 7.55 7.11 16.80
N THR A 90 7.10 6.97 15.55
CA THR A 90 7.60 5.93 14.62
C THR A 90 8.33 6.46 13.38
N ALA A 91 8.31 7.78 13.14
CA ALA A 91 8.98 8.35 11.96
C ALA A 91 10.49 8.47 12.18
N THR A 92 11.28 7.90 11.27
CA THR A 92 12.74 8.04 11.26
C THR A 92 13.12 9.29 10.45
N LEU A 93 13.79 10.24 11.07
CA LEU A 93 14.32 11.41 10.36
C LEU A 93 15.47 10.97 9.45
N VAL A 94 15.41 11.38 8.19
CA VAL A 94 16.46 11.14 7.20
C VAL A 94 17.02 12.47 6.71
N SER A 95 18.28 12.47 6.30
CA SER A 95 18.94 13.65 5.76
C SER A 95 18.89 13.72 4.23
N SER A 96 18.59 12.61 3.56
CA SER A 96 18.47 12.54 2.11
C SER A 96 17.51 11.45 1.63
N PRO A 97 16.89 11.59 0.43
CA PRO A 97 16.13 10.51 -0.20
C PRO A 97 16.95 9.24 -0.43
N ARG A 98 18.26 9.39 -0.64
CA ARG A 98 19.19 8.27 -0.86
C ARG A 98 19.19 7.27 0.28
N GLU A 99 19.10 7.70 1.53
CA GLU A 99 19.05 6.81 2.69
C GLU A 99 17.93 5.78 2.56
N ILE A 100 16.78 6.20 2.02
CA ILE A 100 15.60 5.34 1.90
C ILE A 100 15.61 4.60 0.58
N MET A 101 15.99 5.25 -0.53
CA MET A 101 16.09 4.58 -1.83
C MET A 101 17.13 3.45 -1.81
N SER A 102 18.18 3.57 -0.99
CA SER A 102 19.18 2.51 -0.80
C SER A 102 18.58 1.23 -0.19
N LEU A 103 17.46 1.33 0.56
CA LEU A 103 16.76 0.16 1.07
C LEU A 103 16.18 -0.69 -0.07
N TYR A 104 15.90 -0.08 -1.23
CA TYR A 104 15.38 -0.79 -2.41
C TYR A 104 16.49 -1.24 -3.35
N GLU A 105 17.74 -0.87 -3.09
CA GLU A 105 18.89 -1.31 -3.89
C GLU A 105 19.05 -2.83 -3.77
N ASN A 106 19.14 -3.51 -4.91
CA ASN A 106 19.19 -4.98 -5.01
C ASN A 106 17.94 -5.72 -4.49
N ARG A 107 16.82 -5.02 -4.22
CA ARG A 107 15.53 -5.66 -3.99
C ARG A 107 14.79 -5.73 -5.32
N SER A 108 14.17 -6.88 -5.62
CA SER A 108 13.22 -6.95 -6.73
C SER A 108 11.84 -6.53 -6.23
N TRP A 109 11.22 -5.60 -6.94
CA TRP A 109 9.82 -5.25 -6.74
C TRP A 109 8.91 -6.48 -6.81
N GLY A 110 9.14 -7.33 -7.80
CA GLY A 110 8.44 -8.60 -7.97
C GLY A 110 8.55 -9.56 -6.78
N ALA A 111 9.65 -9.50 -6.01
CA ALA A 111 9.83 -10.32 -4.82
C ALA A 111 8.87 -9.96 -3.68
N ASN A 112 8.42 -8.70 -3.58
CA ASN A 112 7.41 -8.30 -2.60
C ASN A 112 6.01 -8.90 -2.90
N PHE A 113 5.83 -9.44 -4.11
CA PHE A 113 4.60 -10.12 -4.54
C PHE A 113 4.82 -11.62 -4.75
N SER A 114 5.94 -12.17 -4.25
CA SER A 114 6.09 -13.62 -4.18
C SER A 114 5.11 -14.16 -3.15
N PHE A 115 3.92 -14.51 -3.61
CA PHE A 115 2.99 -15.32 -2.83
C PHE A 115 3.41 -16.78 -3.01
N ASP A 116 3.46 -17.53 -1.91
CA ASP A 116 3.46 -18.98 -2.03
C ASP A 116 2.19 -19.36 -2.80
N PRO A 117 2.32 -20.07 -3.94
CA PRO A 117 1.15 -20.46 -4.72
C PRO A 117 0.14 -21.14 -3.82
N TRP A 118 -1.08 -20.63 -3.80
CA TRP A 118 -2.14 -21.21 -2.99
C TRP A 118 -2.27 -22.70 -3.26
N ASP A 119 -2.39 -23.50 -2.19
CA ASP A 119 -2.56 -24.97 -2.25
C ASP A 119 -3.65 -25.42 -3.24
N VAL A 120 -4.62 -24.53 -3.50
CA VAL A 120 -5.75 -24.74 -4.40
C VAL A 120 -5.94 -23.48 -5.25
N SER A 121 -5.93 -23.64 -6.57
CA SER A 121 -6.22 -22.53 -7.50
C SER A 121 -7.64 -21.98 -7.33
N ARG A 122 -7.83 -20.69 -7.61
CA ARG A 122 -9.14 -20.01 -7.74
C ARG A 122 -10.19 -20.84 -8.48
N ASP A 123 -9.90 -21.28 -9.70
CA ASP A 123 -10.85 -22.00 -10.55
C ASP A 123 -11.33 -23.30 -9.92
N LYS A 124 -10.42 -24.04 -9.28
CA LYS A 124 -10.73 -25.27 -8.55
C LYS A 124 -11.62 -25.02 -7.34
N ILE A 125 -11.44 -23.91 -6.62
CA ILE A 125 -12.34 -23.51 -5.52
C ILE A 125 -13.74 -23.22 -6.08
N LEU A 126 -13.85 -22.32 -7.05
CA LEU A 126 -15.14 -21.91 -7.63
C LEU A 126 -15.90 -23.09 -8.24
N ALA A 127 -15.22 -23.94 -9.02
CA ALA A 127 -15.81 -25.13 -9.62
C ALA A 127 -16.28 -26.14 -8.55
N THR A 128 -15.55 -26.27 -7.44
CA THR A 128 -15.95 -27.17 -6.36
C THR A 128 -17.14 -26.62 -5.58
N VAL A 129 -17.17 -25.31 -5.31
CA VAL A 129 -18.32 -24.63 -4.69
C VAL A 129 -19.58 -24.80 -5.56
N GLU A 130 -19.46 -24.61 -6.87
CA GLU A 130 -20.54 -24.83 -7.84
C GLU A 130 -21.01 -26.30 -7.83
N LYS A 131 -20.09 -27.26 -7.94
CA LYS A 131 -20.39 -28.72 -7.89
C LYS A 131 -21.04 -29.12 -6.57
N LYS A 132 -20.71 -28.44 -5.47
CA LYS A 132 -21.30 -28.64 -4.13
C LYS A 132 -22.49 -27.70 -3.87
N ARG A 133 -23.13 -27.19 -4.93
CA ARG A 133 -24.36 -26.38 -4.90
C ARG A 133 -24.25 -25.17 -3.98
N GLY A 134 -23.14 -24.42 -4.07
CA GLY A 134 -22.87 -23.26 -3.24
C GLY A 134 -22.46 -23.57 -1.79
N SER A 135 -22.19 -24.82 -1.43
CA SER A 135 -21.66 -25.12 -0.09
C SER A 135 -20.25 -24.54 0.08
N ILE A 136 -19.98 -23.93 1.23
CA ILE A 136 -18.63 -23.51 1.68
C ILE A 136 -18.27 -24.18 3.02
N GLY A 137 -19.02 -25.22 3.39
CA GLY A 137 -18.81 -26.00 4.60
C GLY A 137 -18.02 -27.28 4.35
N LYS A 138 -18.14 -28.23 5.27
CA LYS A 138 -17.47 -29.54 5.24
C LYS A 138 -17.46 -30.24 3.87
N PRO A 139 -18.56 -30.30 3.08
CA PRO A 139 -18.57 -31.02 1.80
C PRO A 139 -17.62 -30.45 0.74
N THR A 140 -17.37 -29.15 0.78
CA THR A 140 -16.51 -28.44 -0.18
C THR A 140 -15.07 -28.48 0.31
N ALA A 141 -14.85 -28.24 1.61
CA ALA A 141 -13.53 -28.33 2.23
C ALA A 141 -12.91 -29.73 2.05
N GLN A 142 -13.67 -30.80 2.32
CA GLN A 142 -13.21 -32.17 2.13
C GLN A 142 -12.88 -32.49 0.66
N ALA A 143 -13.68 -31.98 -0.29
CA ALA A 143 -13.43 -32.19 -1.72
C ALA A 143 -12.15 -31.49 -2.22
N LEU A 144 -11.70 -30.46 -1.50
CA LEU A 144 -10.46 -29.73 -1.77
C LEU A 144 -9.28 -30.22 -0.93
N GLY A 145 -9.48 -31.20 -0.04
CA GLY A 145 -8.44 -31.65 0.90
C GLY A 145 -8.13 -30.63 2.01
N LEU A 146 -9.06 -29.72 2.30
CA LEU A 146 -8.89 -28.62 3.24
C LEU A 146 -9.76 -28.81 4.50
N GLN A 147 -9.38 -28.13 5.57
CA GLN A 147 -10.27 -27.89 6.71
C GLN A 147 -11.27 -26.78 6.39
N THR A 148 -12.46 -26.82 7.00
CA THR A 148 -13.53 -25.83 6.74
C THR A 148 -13.09 -24.39 7.05
N GLY A 149 -12.34 -24.17 8.13
CA GLY A 149 -11.79 -22.85 8.46
C GLY A 149 -10.80 -22.36 7.40
N LYS A 150 -9.89 -23.23 6.95
CA LYS A 150 -8.89 -22.92 5.92
C LYS A 150 -9.54 -22.56 4.58
N LEU A 151 -10.64 -23.21 4.19
CA LEU A 151 -11.39 -22.86 2.98
C LEU A 151 -11.94 -21.43 3.03
N ARG A 152 -12.45 -20.98 4.19
CA ARG A 152 -12.98 -19.61 4.33
C ARG A 152 -11.87 -18.58 4.25
N ILE A 153 -10.75 -18.84 4.93
CA ILE A 153 -9.55 -18.00 4.88
C ILE A 153 -9.03 -17.89 3.44
N LEU A 154 -8.98 -18.99 2.69
CA LEU A 154 -8.54 -18.97 1.29
C LEU A 154 -9.49 -18.19 0.38
N ILE A 155 -10.81 -18.26 0.60
CA ILE A 155 -11.78 -17.47 -0.16
C ILE A 155 -11.56 -15.97 0.10
N GLU A 156 -11.35 -15.60 1.36
CA GLU A 156 -11.07 -14.23 1.80
C GLU A 156 -9.74 -13.71 1.22
N GLN A 157 -8.65 -14.45 1.40
CA GLN A 157 -7.31 -14.04 0.95
C GLN A 157 -7.17 -13.97 -0.58
N MET A 158 -7.99 -14.72 -1.33
CA MET A 158 -8.04 -14.64 -2.80
C MET A 158 -9.06 -13.60 -3.30
N GLY A 159 -9.80 -12.93 -2.43
CA GLY A 159 -10.84 -11.97 -2.80
C GLY A 159 -12.01 -12.59 -3.58
N LEU A 160 -12.38 -13.85 -3.31
CA LEU A 160 -13.41 -14.59 -4.06
C LEU A 160 -14.82 -14.44 -3.47
N ASP A 161 -14.99 -13.54 -2.52
CA ASP A 161 -16.20 -13.39 -1.70
C ASP A 161 -17.44 -13.14 -2.56
N SER A 162 -17.29 -12.29 -3.58
CA SER A 162 -18.35 -11.92 -4.52
C SER A 162 -18.75 -13.12 -5.39
N GLU A 163 -17.79 -13.75 -6.06
CA GLU A 163 -18.06 -14.88 -6.96
C GLU A 163 -18.61 -16.09 -6.21
N VAL A 164 -18.11 -16.36 -5.01
CA VAL A 164 -18.63 -17.42 -4.13
C VAL A 164 -20.07 -17.10 -3.71
N ASN A 165 -20.38 -15.86 -3.33
CA ASN A 165 -21.74 -15.47 -2.97
C ASN A 165 -22.71 -15.47 -4.16
N ASP A 166 -22.23 -15.19 -5.37
CA ASP A 166 -23.02 -15.34 -6.59
C ASP A 166 -23.38 -16.79 -6.86
N ILE A 167 -22.43 -17.72 -6.74
CA ILE A 167 -22.70 -19.16 -6.82
C ILE A 167 -23.72 -19.57 -5.76
N ARG A 168 -23.53 -19.13 -4.51
CA ARG A 168 -24.45 -19.43 -3.40
C ARG A 168 -25.88 -18.95 -3.69
N LYS A 169 -26.02 -17.74 -4.23
CA LYS A 169 -27.30 -17.15 -4.59
C LYS A 169 -28.00 -17.94 -5.70
N ARG A 170 -27.28 -18.37 -6.75
CA ARG A 170 -27.83 -19.26 -7.80
C ARG A 170 -28.38 -20.56 -7.24
N HIS A 171 -27.75 -21.09 -6.20
CA HIS A 171 -28.19 -22.30 -5.48
C HIS A 171 -29.12 -22.02 -4.29
N LYS A 172 -29.73 -20.83 -4.23
CA LYS A 172 -30.71 -20.41 -3.20
C LYS A 172 -30.18 -20.49 -1.76
N ARG A 173 -28.87 -20.36 -1.56
CA ARG A 173 -28.25 -20.27 -0.24
C ARG A 173 -28.11 -18.81 0.19
N ARG A 174 -28.18 -18.58 1.50
CA ARG A 174 -27.89 -17.25 2.08
C ARG A 174 -26.43 -16.86 1.79
N PRO A 175 -26.15 -15.59 1.43
CA PRO A 175 -24.79 -15.09 1.36
C PRO A 175 -24.03 -15.38 2.65
N ALA A 176 -22.74 -15.70 2.52
CA ALA A 176 -21.86 -15.82 3.66
C ALA A 176 -21.22 -14.45 3.92
N ALA A 177 -21.11 -14.09 5.20
CA ALA A 177 -20.27 -12.98 5.63
C ALA A 177 -18.82 -13.46 5.65
N PHE A 178 -17.95 -12.75 4.95
CA PHE A 178 -16.50 -12.91 4.97
C PHE A 178 -15.91 -11.68 5.68
N ARG A 179 -14.73 -11.82 6.30
CA ARG A 179 -14.10 -10.68 7.00
C ARG A 179 -13.73 -9.59 6.00
N ALA A 180 -13.95 -8.33 6.36
CA ALA A 180 -13.37 -7.19 5.65
C ALA A 180 -11.84 -7.21 5.83
N GLU A 181 -11.09 -6.72 4.86
CA GLU A 181 -9.63 -6.52 4.84
C GLU A 181 -9.12 -5.53 5.93
N GLU A 182 -9.62 -5.60 7.16
CA GLU A 182 -9.32 -4.59 8.20
C GLU A 182 -8.13 -4.94 9.10
N ASP A 183 -7.52 -6.12 8.98
CA ASP A 183 -6.33 -6.48 9.76
C ASP A 183 -5.13 -6.78 8.84
N MET A 184 -4.62 -5.78 8.14
CA MET A 184 -3.29 -5.89 7.52
C MET A 184 -2.22 -5.59 8.60
N PRO A 185 -1.39 -6.58 9.00
CA PRO A 185 -0.40 -6.44 10.07
C PRO A 185 0.85 -5.65 9.65
N TYR A 186 0.82 -4.94 8.52
CA TYR A 186 1.99 -4.20 8.04
C TYR A 186 2.18 -2.94 8.88
N GLN A 187 3.03 -3.05 9.91
CA GLN A 187 3.76 -1.88 10.40
C GLN A 187 4.65 -1.40 9.26
N PHE A 188 4.32 -0.24 8.69
CA PHE A 188 5.17 0.44 7.71
C PHE A 188 6.07 1.43 8.44
N SER A 189 7.34 1.48 8.06
CA SER A 189 8.25 2.52 8.56
C SER A 189 7.99 3.80 7.78
N VAL A 190 7.83 4.92 8.48
CA VAL A 190 7.80 6.23 7.84
C VAL A 190 9.16 6.88 7.99
N TYR A 191 9.72 7.37 6.89
CA TYR A 191 10.92 8.18 6.93
C TYR A 191 10.57 9.61 6.52
N GLU A 192 11.17 10.58 7.19
CA GLU A 192 10.79 11.97 7.10
C GLU A 192 11.98 12.88 6.79
N MET A 193 11.76 13.80 5.86
CA MET A 193 12.61 14.98 5.65
C MET A 193 11.79 16.25 5.91
N ARG A 194 12.36 17.20 6.67
CA ARG A 194 11.71 18.47 7.00
C ARG A 194 12.18 19.58 6.09
N LEU A 195 11.25 20.31 5.49
CA LEU A 195 11.55 21.61 4.86
C LEU A 195 11.15 22.73 5.82
N PRO A 196 12.12 23.48 6.36
CA PRO A 196 11.82 24.57 7.27
C PRO A 196 11.04 25.69 6.57
N ALA A 197 10.34 26.51 7.35
CA ALA A 197 9.68 27.69 6.84
C ALA A 197 10.64 28.55 6.00
N ARG A 198 10.17 29.00 4.82
CA ARG A 198 10.94 29.84 3.89
C ARG A 198 12.28 29.24 3.41
N TYR A 199 12.42 27.92 3.44
CA TYR A 199 13.53 27.23 2.80
C TYR A 199 13.65 27.67 1.33
N ARG A 200 14.88 27.83 0.83
CA ARG A 200 15.14 28.26 -0.56
C ARG A 200 15.59 27.08 -1.38
#